data_AF-A0A9E4PP72-F1
#
_entry.id   AF-A0A9E4PP72-F1
#
_cell.length_a   1.000
_cell.length_b   1.000
_cell.length_c   1.000
_cell.angle_alpha   90.00
_cell.angle_beta   90.00
_cell.angle_gamma   90.00
#
_symmetry.space_group_name_H-M   'P 1'
#
loop_
_entity.id
_entity.type
_entity.pdbx_description
1 polymer ?
#
loop_
_entity_poly.entity_id
_entity_poly.type
_entity_poly.pdbx_seq_one_letter_code
_entity_poly.pdbx_strand_id
1 'polypeptide(L)'
;MARKSSLWTLTFGLACCAIEMMSTYMAHYDFDRFGVVTWPSPRQSDVMIVAGTVVKKMAEPLRLLYEQMPEPKWVIAMGSCATNGGPYYRS
;
A
#
# COMPACT_ATOMS: atom_id res chain seq x y z
N MET A 1 -4.79 -20.48 -5.91
CA MET A 1 -6.10 -19.96 -5.46
C MET A 1 -5.98 -19.25 -4.11
N ALA A 2 -5.43 -19.90 -3.07
CA ALA A 2 -5.34 -19.34 -1.71
C ALA A 2 -4.79 -17.89 -1.62
N ARG A 3 -3.65 -17.58 -2.25
CA ARG A 3 -3.05 -16.23 -2.19
C ARG A 3 -3.90 -15.11 -2.81
N LYS A 4 -4.76 -15.44 -3.78
CA LYS A 4 -5.61 -14.44 -4.44
C LYS A 4 -6.85 -14.12 -3.61
N SER A 5 -7.30 -15.05 -2.77
CA SER A 5 -8.51 -14.95 -1.96
C SER A 5 -8.28 -14.45 -0.53
N SER A 6 -7.03 -14.26 -0.12
CA SER A 6 -6.66 -13.75 1.20
C SER A 6 -5.43 -12.85 1.07
N LEU A 7 -5.64 -11.58 0.73
CA LEU A 7 -4.57 -10.61 0.55
C LEU A 7 -4.47 -9.72 1.79
N TRP A 8 -3.39 -9.84 2.53
CA TRP A 8 -3.16 -9.01 3.71
C TRP A 8 -2.31 -7.82 3.30
N THR A 9 -2.93 -6.64 3.31
CA THR A 9 -2.33 -5.42 2.78
C THR A 9 -1.72 -4.59 3.91
N LEU A 10 -0.43 -4.28 3.79
CA LEU A 10 0.20 -3.19 4.52
C LEU A 10 -0.18 -1.87 3.84
N THR A 11 -0.99 -1.07 4.51
CA THR A 11 -1.47 0.22 4.01
C THR A 11 -0.52 1.34 4.37
N PHE A 12 0.21 1.87 3.39
CA PHE A 12 1.13 2.98 3.59
C PHE A 12 0.52 4.28 3.06
N GLY A 13 -0.35 4.87 3.87
CA GLY A 13 -1.04 6.13 3.57
C GLY A 13 -0.16 7.35 3.79
N LEU A 14 0.34 7.95 2.71
CA LEU A 14 1.30 9.07 2.76
C LEU A 14 0.67 10.43 2.43
N ALA A 15 -0.32 10.46 1.55
CA ALA A 15 -0.92 11.69 1.05
C ALA A 15 -2.39 11.49 0.68
N CYS A 16 -2.91 12.25 -0.28
CA CYS A 16 -4.30 12.19 -0.73
C CYS A 16 -4.78 10.76 -0.99
N CYS A 17 -4.02 9.96 -1.77
CA CYS A 17 -4.36 8.56 -2.12
C CYS A 17 -4.72 7.65 -0.92
N ALA A 18 -4.28 8.00 0.29
CA ALA A 18 -4.66 7.30 1.51
C ALA A 18 -6.16 7.41 1.80
N ILE A 19 -6.79 8.55 1.49
CA ILE A 19 -8.22 8.80 1.68
C ILE A 19 -9.02 7.98 0.67
N GLU A 20 -8.60 7.94 -0.59
CA GLU A 20 -9.21 7.06 -1.59
C GLU A 20 -9.09 5.60 -1.14
N MET A 21 -7.94 5.19 -0.62
CA MET A 21 -7.74 3.85 -0.06
C MET A 21 -8.71 3.59 1.12
N MET A 22 -8.85 4.51 2.07
CA MET A 22 -9.82 4.37 3.16
C MET A 22 -11.25 4.21 2.63
N SER A 23 -11.64 4.98 1.62
CA SER A 23 -12.96 4.85 0.99
C SER A 23 -13.18 3.48 0.35
N THR A 24 -12.13 2.86 -0.22
CA THR A 24 -12.24 1.49 -0.77
C THR A 24 -12.48 0.41 0.29
N TYR A 25 -12.08 0.66 1.55
CA TYR A 25 -12.41 -0.22 2.68
C TYR A 25 -13.76 0.08 3.33
N MET A 26 -14.44 1.17 2.94
CA MET A 26 -15.76 1.50 3.46
C MET A 26 -16.87 0.68 2.77
N ALA A 27 -18.06 0.68 3.38
CA ALA A 27 -19.20 -0.15 3.00
C ALA A 27 -19.62 -0.08 1.52
N HIS A 28 -19.30 1.01 0.80
CA HIS A 28 -19.63 1.12 -0.63
C HIS A 28 -18.82 0.16 -1.52
N TYR A 29 -17.55 -0.09 -1.18
CA TYR A 29 -16.64 -0.90 -1.98
C TYR A 29 -16.20 -2.18 -1.28
N ASP A 30 -16.19 -2.18 0.06
CA ASP A 30 -16.01 -3.33 0.96
C ASP A 30 -14.95 -4.34 0.47
N PHE A 31 -13.68 -3.94 0.56
CA PHE A 31 -12.54 -4.79 0.18
C PHE A 31 -12.43 -6.08 1.02
N ASP A 32 -13.00 -6.10 2.23
CA ASP A 32 -13.06 -7.29 3.08
C ASP A 32 -13.82 -8.43 2.39
N ARG A 33 -14.84 -8.12 1.58
CA ARG A 33 -15.59 -9.09 0.76
C ARG A 33 -14.72 -9.90 -0.19
N PHE A 34 -13.59 -9.33 -0.64
CA PHE A 34 -12.63 -10.01 -1.52
C PHE A 34 -11.51 -10.71 -0.76
N GLY A 35 -11.57 -10.74 0.58
CA GLY A 35 -10.54 -11.26 1.45
C GLY A 35 -9.31 -10.34 1.53
N VAL A 36 -9.50 -9.04 1.27
CA VAL A 36 -8.44 -8.03 1.35
C VAL A 36 -8.54 -7.31 2.69
N VAL A 37 -7.61 -7.59 3.59
CA VAL A 37 -7.62 -7.06 4.96
C VAL A 37 -6.40 -6.20 5.22
N THR A 38 -6.58 -5.04 5.82
CA THR A 38 -5.47 -4.18 6.23
C THR A 38 -4.80 -4.73 7.48
N TRP A 39 -3.48 -4.91 7.43
CA TRP A 39 -2.71 -5.36 8.58
C TRP A 39 -1.67 -4.31 9.00
N PRO A 40 -1.57 -3.97 10.29
CA PRO A 40 -0.66 -2.91 10.74
C PRO A 40 0.81 -3.34 10.73
N SER A 41 1.09 -4.65 10.71
CA SER A 41 2.46 -5.15 10.75
C SER A 41 2.94 -5.62 9.36
N PRO A 42 4.15 -5.22 8.92
CA PRO A 42 4.71 -5.65 7.65
C PRO A 42 5.08 -7.14 7.65
N ARG A 43 5.37 -7.72 8.82
CA ARG A 43 5.83 -9.10 8.97
C ARG A 43 4.78 -10.16 8.66
N GLN A 44 3.51 -9.78 8.64
CA GLN A 44 2.37 -10.66 8.32
C GLN A 44 1.63 -10.21 7.06
N SER A 45 2.10 -9.16 6.39
CA SER A 45 1.48 -8.60 5.19
C SER A 45 2.05 -9.24 3.93
N ASP A 46 1.18 -9.53 2.98
CA ASP A 46 1.54 -10.08 1.66
C ASP A 46 1.71 -8.96 0.61
N VAL A 47 0.98 -7.86 0.73
CA VAL A 47 0.99 -6.77 -0.26
C VAL A 47 1.25 -5.43 0.42
N MET A 48 2.18 -4.62 -0.10
CA MET A 48 2.37 -3.23 0.34
C MET A 48 1.71 -2.27 -0.65
N ILE A 49 0.78 -1.44 -0.16
CA ILE A 49 0.16 -0.38 -0.95
C ILE A 49 0.82 0.94 -0.60
N VAL A 50 1.54 1.53 -1.56
CA VAL A 50 2.16 2.85 -1.42
C VAL A 50 1.17 3.90 -1.92
N ALA A 51 0.42 4.49 -0.99
CA ALA A 51 -0.67 5.41 -1.29
C ALA A 51 -0.24 6.87 -1.06
N GLY A 52 0.41 7.46 -2.06
CA GLY A 52 0.75 8.89 -2.08
C GLY A 52 2.21 9.19 -2.44
N THR A 53 2.60 10.44 -2.22
CA THR A 53 3.93 10.95 -2.57
C THR A 53 5.01 10.39 -1.66
N VAL A 54 6.02 9.74 -2.24
CA VAL A 54 7.22 9.30 -1.51
C VAL A 54 8.26 10.42 -1.51
N VAL A 55 8.40 11.10 -0.38
CA VAL A 55 9.45 12.13 -0.21
C VAL A 55 10.82 11.48 -0.01
N LYS A 56 11.90 12.20 -0.34
CA LYS A 56 13.29 11.70 -0.22
C LYS A 56 13.59 11.14 1.19
N LYS A 57 13.07 11.77 2.25
CA LYS A 57 13.22 11.30 3.65
C LYS A 57 12.49 9.98 3.93
N MET A 58 11.41 9.68 3.20
CA MET A 58 10.58 8.49 3.39
C MET A 58 11.02 7.29 2.55
N ALA A 59 12.02 7.47 1.67
CA ALA A 59 12.52 6.38 0.83
C ALA A 59 13.13 5.23 1.67
N GLU A 60 13.97 5.55 2.65
CA GLU A 60 14.66 4.54 3.47
C GLU A 60 13.69 3.76 4.39
N PRO A 61 12.77 4.42 5.15
CA PRO A 61 11.77 3.69 5.92
C PRO A 61 10.88 2.77 5.07
N LEU A 62 10.49 3.21 3.87
CA LEU A 62 9.65 2.42 2.97
C LEU A 62 10.41 1.16 2.49
N ARG A 63 11.68 1.30 2.15
CA ARG A 63 12.54 0.18 1.80
C ARG A 63 12.68 -0.81 2.95
N LEU A 64 12.90 -0.33 4.17
CA LEU A 64 13.00 -1.17 5.36
C LEU A 64 11.72 -1.99 5.60
N LEU A 65 10.55 -1.37 5.48
CA LEU A 65 9.27 -2.06 5.64
C LEU A 65 9.09 -3.15 4.59
N TYR A 66 9.44 -2.86 3.33
CA TYR A 66 9.40 -3.84 2.26
C TYR A 66 10.37 -5.01 2.50
N GLU A 67 11.56 -4.74 3.03
CA GLU A 67 12.53 -5.78 3.39
C GLU A 67 12.05 -6.66 4.54
N GLN A 68 11.24 -6.13 5.46
CA GLN A 68 10.66 -6.88 6.58
C GLN A 68 9.46 -7.77 6.20
N MET A 69 8.91 -7.63 4.99
CA MET A 69 7.80 -8.45 4.52
C MET A 69 8.28 -9.86 4.11
N PRO A 70 7.54 -10.93 4.49
CA PRO A 70 7.84 -12.30 4.09
C PRO A 70 7.58 -12.54 2.58
N GLU A 71 8.30 -13.47 1.98
CA GLU A 71 8.03 -13.93 0.61
C GLU A 71 6.86 -14.94 0.61
N PRO A 72 5.91 -14.89 -0.34
CA PRO A 72 5.79 -14.00 -1.48
C PRO A 72 5.21 -12.63 -1.15
N LYS A 73 5.87 -11.57 -1.61
CA LYS A 73 5.44 -10.17 -1.40
C LYS A 73 5.22 -9.42 -2.70
N TRP A 74 4.23 -8.53 -2.67
CA TRP A 74 3.90 -7.66 -3.81
C TRP A 74 3.82 -6.20 -3.38
N VAL A 75 3.99 -5.29 -4.35
CA VAL A 75 3.87 -3.85 -4.14
C VAL A 75 2.91 -3.26 -5.15
N ILE A 76 1.98 -2.43 -4.68
CA ILE A 76 1.07 -1.65 -5.51
C ILE A 76 1.44 -0.17 -5.32
N ALA A 77 1.87 0.48 -6.40
CA ALA A 77 2.03 1.93 -6.43
C ALA A 77 0.67 2.56 -6.72
N MET A 78 0.10 3.27 -5.72
CA MET A 78 -1.21 3.89 -5.83
C MET A 78 -1.07 5.39 -6.05
N GLY A 79 -1.52 5.85 -7.21
CA GLY A 79 -1.48 7.25 -7.63
C GLY A 79 -0.26 7.60 -8.48
N SER A 80 -0.35 8.73 -9.18
CA SER A 80 0.73 9.25 -10.03
C SER A 80 1.97 9.60 -9.21
N CYS A 81 1.77 10.18 -8.01
CA CYS A 81 2.87 10.54 -7.11
C CYS A 81 3.75 9.35 -6.71
N ALA A 82 3.15 8.17 -6.47
CA ALA A 82 3.88 6.95 -6.14
C ALA A 82 4.55 6.30 -7.37
N THR A 83 3.92 6.42 -8.55
CA THR A 83 4.35 5.72 -9.77
C THR A 83 5.48 6.43 -10.49
N ASN A 84 5.40 7.75 -10.64
CA ASN A 84 6.35 8.54 -11.42
C ASN A 84 6.71 9.89 -10.79
N GLY A 85 6.43 10.08 -9.49
CA GLY A 85 6.60 11.36 -8.80
C GLY A 85 5.45 12.37 -9.03
N GLY A 86 4.61 12.13 -10.04
CA GLY A 86 3.41 12.90 -10.30
C GLY A 86 3.69 14.41 -10.48
N PRO A 87 2.83 15.28 -9.92
CA PRO A 87 3.03 16.73 -9.95
C PRO A 87 4.36 17.20 -9.31
N TYR A 88 4.94 16.37 -8.44
CA TYR A 88 6.14 16.69 -7.67
C TYR A 88 7.42 16.09 -8.25
N TYR A 89 7.39 15.60 -9.50
CA TYR A 89 8.56 14.98 -10.15
C TYR A 89 9.81 15.88 -10.17
N ARG A 90 9.63 17.20 -10.21
CA ARG A 90 10.75 18.18 -10.25
C ARG A 90 11.15 18.73 -8.87
N SER A 91 10.71 18.09 -7.77
CA SER A 91 10.98 18.54 -6.39
C SER A 91 12.22 17.91 -5.72
#